data_AF-A0A520IIY2-F1
#
_entry.id   AF-A0A520IIY2-F1
#
_cell.length_a   1.000
_cell.length_b   1.000
_cell.length_c   1.000
_cell.angle_alpha   90.00
_cell.angle_beta   90.00
_cell.angle_gamma   90.00
#
_symmetry.space_group_name_H-M   'P 1'
#
loop_
_entity.id
_entity.type
_entity.pdbx_description
1 polymer ?
#
loop_
_entity_poly.entity_id
_entity_poly.type
_entity_poly.pdbx_seq_one_letter_code
_entity_poly.pdbx_strand_id
1 'polypeptide(L)'
;MENFNKNSLKAAVAKYGPLHSDGKTDAEVKAELAKDERGFTAEQIDEIYAAIVTPEVEDPKQEQPQGSETPDWVQTLLDSNAAVLESNQQVVEALEDLKSFADERSTSQSNSGELKVEVQLIDEDEDYEVAPGKSFRDPLDFTKEYTEGDDVTHLGVIKLQSLLNSGLIVES
;
A
#
# COMPACT_ATOMS: atom_id res chain seq x y z
N MET A 1 34.50 -8.34 36.11
CA MET A 1 33.47 -7.81 35.21
C MET A 1 33.70 -6.32 35.16
N GLU A 2 34.34 -5.83 34.10
CA GLU A 2 34.51 -4.39 33.89
C GLU A 2 33.12 -3.79 33.65
N ASN A 3 32.76 -2.81 34.47
CA ASN A 3 31.52 -2.07 34.30
C ASN A 3 31.57 -1.35 32.96
N PHE A 4 30.94 -1.94 31.95
CA PHE A 4 30.71 -1.26 30.68
C PHE A 4 29.91 0.00 30.98
N ASN A 5 30.55 1.15 30.79
CA ASN A 5 29.96 2.43 31.18
C ASN A 5 28.77 2.71 30.25
N LYS A 6 27.60 3.06 30.82
CA LYS A 6 26.41 3.47 30.08
C LYS A 6 26.70 4.56 29.03
N ASN A 7 27.68 5.43 29.30
CA ASN A 7 28.12 6.45 28.34
C ASN A 7 28.82 5.85 27.11
N SER A 8 29.55 4.75 27.28
CA SER A 8 30.19 4.02 26.18
C SER A 8 29.17 3.26 25.34
N LEU A 9 28.17 2.64 25.98
CA LEU A 9 27.02 2.00 25.32
C LEU A 9 26.29 3.02 24.44
N LYS A 10 25.87 4.14 25.02
CA LYS A 10 25.12 5.19 24.31
C LYS A 10 25.90 5.80 23.14
N ALA A 11 27.21 6.02 23.32
CA ALA A 11 28.06 6.53 22.25
C ALA A 11 28.23 5.52 21.10
N ALA A 12 28.33 4.23 21.40
CA ALA A 12 28.40 3.18 20.39
C ALA A 12 27.04 3.02 19.68
N VAL A 13 25.94 2.97 20.41
CA VAL A 13 24.58 2.93 19.83
C VAL A 13 24.34 4.14 18.91
N ALA A 14 24.79 5.35 19.27
CA ALA A 14 24.66 6.52 18.41
C ALA A 14 25.51 6.45 17.13
N LYS A 15 26.69 5.83 17.19
CA LYS A 15 27.61 5.70 16.03
C LYS A 15 27.21 4.58 15.08
N TYR A 16 26.74 3.46 15.63
CA TYR A 16 26.45 2.22 14.88
C TYR A 16 24.95 2.00 14.63
N GLY A 17 24.08 2.70 15.36
CA GLY A 17 22.62 2.66 15.16
C GLY A 17 22.18 3.02 13.74
N PRO A 18 22.72 4.09 13.11
CA PRO A 18 22.41 4.41 11.73
C PRO A 18 22.77 3.29 10.74
N LEU A 19 23.83 2.51 11.00
CA LEU A 19 24.23 1.41 10.12
C LEU A 19 23.18 0.29 10.08
N HIS A 20 22.51 0.03 11.21
CA HIS A 20 21.38 -0.90 11.26
C HIS A 20 20.15 -0.32 10.55
N SER A 21 19.87 0.98 10.72
CA SER A 21 18.78 1.68 10.02
C SER A 21 18.99 1.79 8.50
N ASP A 22 20.24 1.84 8.04
CA ASP A 22 20.63 1.85 6.62
C ASP A 22 20.54 0.47 5.95
N GLY A 23 20.03 -0.55 6.67
CA GLY A 23 19.75 -1.88 6.14
C GLY A 23 20.96 -2.84 6.13
N LYS A 24 22.03 -2.53 6.87
CA LYS A 24 23.13 -3.48 7.05
C LYS A 24 22.72 -4.64 7.97
N THR A 25 23.29 -5.80 7.69
CA THR A 25 22.99 -7.04 8.41
C THR A 25 23.67 -7.08 9.79
N ASP A 26 23.11 -7.88 10.72
CA ASP A 26 23.66 -8.14 12.06
C ASP A 26 25.19 -8.39 12.03
N ALA A 27 25.62 -9.24 11.10
CA ALA A 27 27.02 -9.61 10.95
C ALA A 27 27.91 -8.43 10.57
N GLU A 28 27.41 -7.47 9.78
CA GLU A 28 28.15 -6.29 9.36
C GLU A 28 28.25 -5.26 10.49
N VAL A 29 27.17 -5.05 11.24
CA VAL A 29 27.18 -4.13 12.40
C VAL A 29 28.11 -4.67 13.50
N LYS A 30 28.05 -5.97 13.79
CA LYS A 30 28.96 -6.62 14.75
C LYS A 30 30.41 -6.63 14.28
N ALA A 31 30.67 -6.83 12.99
CA ALA A 31 32.02 -6.76 12.43
C ALA A 31 32.61 -5.35 12.49
N GLU A 32 31.79 -4.31 12.31
CA GLU A 32 32.22 -2.91 12.45
C GLU A 32 32.42 -2.51 13.92
N LEU A 33 31.64 -3.07 14.85
CA LEU A 33 31.86 -2.93 16.29
C LEU A 33 33.15 -3.63 16.74
N ALA A 34 33.45 -4.81 16.19
CA ALA A 34 34.67 -5.57 16.48
C ALA A 34 35.96 -4.89 15.97
N LYS A 35 35.86 -4.00 14.98
CA LYS A 35 36.96 -3.22 14.42
C LYS A 35 37.15 -1.86 15.09
N ASP A 36 36.27 -1.45 16.01
CA ASP A 36 36.36 -0.15 16.64
C ASP A 36 37.63 -0.03 17.51
N GLU A 37 38.25 1.14 17.49
CA GLU A 37 39.49 1.44 18.24
C GLU A 37 39.33 1.27 19.76
N ARG A 38 38.10 1.23 20.26
CA ARG A 38 37.79 0.96 21.67
C ARG A 38 37.93 -0.51 22.07
N GLY A 39 38.04 -1.42 21.11
CA GLY A 39 38.30 -2.85 21.37
C GLY A 39 37.23 -3.54 22.21
N PHE A 40 35.96 -3.41 21.79
CA PHE A 40 34.84 -4.03 22.51
C PHE A 40 34.97 -5.55 22.59
N THR A 41 34.63 -6.14 23.74
CA THR A 41 34.55 -7.60 23.88
C THR A 41 33.31 -8.13 23.16
N ALA A 42 33.28 -9.43 22.82
CA ALA A 42 32.12 -10.04 22.16
C ALA A 42 30.80 -9.80 22.93
N GLU A 43 30.85 -9.85 24.26
CA GLU A 43 29.72 -9.58 25.16
C GLU A 43 29.24 -8.12 25.06
N GLN A 44 30.16 -7.16 24.95
CA GLN A 44 29.83 -5.74 24.79
C GLN A 44 29.27 -5.44 23.40
N ILE A 45 29.76 -6.13 22.36
CA ILE A 45 29.25 -6.01 20.99
C ILE A 45 27.80 -6.48 20.94
N ASP A 46 27.50 -7.61 21.57
CA ASP A 46 26.14 -8.13 21.65
C ASP A 46 25.23 -7.20 22.47
N GLU A 47 25.72 -6.59 23.56
CA GLU A 47 24.98 -5.60 24.36
C GLU A 47 24.70 -4.31 23.57
N ILE A 48 25.68 -3.78 22.84
CA ILE A 48 25.52 -2.61 21.97
C ILE A 48 24.54 -2.92 20.83
N TYR A 49 24.67 -4.09 20.20
CA TYR A 49 23.78 -4.51 19.13
C TYR A 49 22.34 -4.70 19.65
N ALA A 50 22.17 -5.33 20.81
CA ALA A 50 20.87 -5.48 21.46
C ALA A 50 20.24 -4.11 21.75
N ALA A 51 21.02 -3.12 22.18
CA ALA A 51 20.57 -1.75 22.41
C ALA A 51 20.28 -0.95 21.11
N ILE A 52 20.88 -1.32 19.98
CA ILE A 52 20.57 -0.75 18.66
C ILE A 52 19.26 -1.32 18.12
N VAL A 53 19.06 -2.64 18.21
CA VAL A 53 17.86 -3.33 17.74
C VAL A 53 16.67 -3.07 18.66
N THR A 54 16.94 -2.98 19.96
CA THR A 54 15.95 -2.76 21.02
C THR A 54 16.42 -1.52 21.78
N PRO A 55 16.08 -0.30 21.32
CA PRO A 55 16.41 0.91 22.08
C PRO A 55 15.71 0.78 23.43
N GLU A 56 16.50 0.51 24.46
CA GLU A 56 16.03 0.42 25.84
C GLU A 56 15.47 1.80 26.20
N VAL A 57 14.15 1.90 26.22
CA VAL A 57 13.43 3.06 26.73
C VAL A 57 13.68 3.06 28.24
N GLU A 58 14.75 3.75 28.67
CA GLU A 58 14.92 4.10 30.09
C GLU A 58 13.81 5.09 30.46
N ASP A 59 12.63 4.58 30.83
CA ASP A 59 11.64 5.33 31.59
C ASP A 59 12.08 5.36 33.07
N PRO A 60 12.23 6.54 33.70
CA PRO A 60 12.66 6.62 35.08
C PRO A 60 11.47 6.31 36.00
N LYS A 61 11.57 5.21 36.76
CA LYS A 61 10.66 4.81 37.86
C LYS A 61 9.19 4.64 37.46
N GLN A 62 8.73 3.40 37.41
CA GLN A 62 7.39 3.08 37.94
C GLN A 62 7.38 1.66 38.52
N GLU A 63 6.76 1.59 39.69
CA GLU A 63 6.59 0.42 40.54
C GLU A 63 5.93 -0.73 39.75
N GLN A 64 6.33 -1.97 40.06
CA GLN A 64 5.62 -3.16 39.57
C GLN A 64 4.12 -3.07 39.91
N PRO A 65 3.26 -3.57 39.02
CA PRO A 65 2.19 -4.42 39.47
C PRO A 65 2.32 -5.80 38.83
N GLN A 66 2.35 -6.81 39.69
CA GLN A 66 1.82 -8.11 39.35
C GLN A 66 0.36 -7.93 38.91
N GLY A 67 0.09 -8.15 37.63
CA GLY A 67 -1.24 -8.20 37.06
C GLY A 67 -1.13 -8.95 35.75
N SER A 68 -1.65 -10.18 35.72
CA SER A 68 -1.71 -11.07 34.56
C SER A 68 -2.74 -10.58 33.55
N GLU A 69 -2.60 -9.34 33.09
CA GLU A 69 -3.47 -8.77 32.07
C GLU A 69 -2.57 -8.28 30.96
N THR A 70 -2.70 -8.93 29.80
CA THR A 70 -2.16 -8.42 28.55
C THR A 70 -2.62 -6.97 28.42
N PRO A 71 -1.72 -5.99 28.27
CA PRO A 71 -2.12 -4.60 28.14
C PRO A 71 -3.17 -4.44 27.03
N ASP A 72 -4.14 -3.55 27.21
CA ASP A 72 -5.24 -3.36 26.25
C ASP A 72 -4.76 -3.13 24.82
N TRP A 73 -3.61 -2.47 24.64
CA TRP A 73 -2.99 -2.27 23.33
C TRP A 73 -2.52 -3.57 22.69
N VAL A 74 -2.04 -4.54 23.48
CA VAL A 74 -1.67 -5.88 23.01
C VAL A 74 -2.91 -6.65 22.57
N GLN A 75 -3.99 -6.58 23.36
CA GLN A 75 -5.24 -7.22 23.00
C GLN A 75 -5.83 -6.62 21.71
N THR A 76 -5.83 -5.29 21.62
CA THR A 76 -6.27 -4.56 20.42
C THR A 76 -5.44 -4.95 19.19
N LEU A 77 -4.13 -5.11 19.34
CA LEU A 77 -3.25 -5.53 18.25
C LEU A 77 -3.52 -6.98 17.83
N LEU A 78 -3.76 -7.88 18.79
CA LEU A 78 -4.13 -9.28 18.51
C LEU A 78 -5.47 -9.36 17.77
N ASP A 79 -6.47 -8.61 18.22
CA ASP A 79 -7.80 -8.57 17.60
C ASP A 79 -7.73 -7.96 16.19
N SER A 80 -6.95 -6.89 16.00
CA SER A 80 -6.72 -6.29 14.68
C SER A 80 -6.01 -7.25 13.73
N ASN A 81 -5.01 -7.98 14.20
CA ASN A 81 -4.29 -8.95 13.39
C ASN A 81 -5.18 -10.15 13.03
N ALA A 82 -6.02 -10.62 13.96
CA ALA A 82 -7.00 -11.66 13.70
C ALA A 82 -8.00 -11.23 12.62
N ALA A 83 -8.52 -10.00 12.68
CA ALA A 83 -9.43 -9.45 11.68
C ALA A 83 -8.77 -9.34 10.29
N VAL A 84 -7.49 -8.95 10.21
CA VAL A 84 -6.76 -8.89 8.93
C VAL A 84 -6.56 -10.29 8.34
N LEU A 85 -6.24 -11.29 9.16
CA LEU A 85 -6.10 -12.67 8.69
C LEU A 85 -7.43 -13.22 8.17
N GLU A 86 -8.54 -12.95 8.85
CA GLU A 86 -9.88 -13.33 8.39
C GLU A 86 -10.25 -12.64 7.07
N SER A 87 -9.98 -11.34 6.95
CA SER A 87 -10.22 -10.60 5.71
C SER A 87 -9.38 -11.14 4.55
N ASN A 88 -8.10 -11.47 4.79
CA ASN A 88 -7.24 -12.07 3.78
C ASN A 88 -7.74 -13.46 3.38
N GLN A 89 -8.23 -14.26 4.33
CA GLN A 89 -8.81 -15.57 4.04
C GLN A 89 -10.06 -15.44 3.16
N GLN A 90 -10.95 -14.48 3.44
CA GLN A 90 -12.13 -14.21 2.62
C GLN A 90 -11.76 -13.77 1.19
N VAL A 91 -10.69 -13.00 1.02
CA VAL A 91 -10.18 -12.61 -0.31
C VAL A 91 -9.65 -13.83 -1.07
N VAL A 92 -8.92 -14.72 -0.40
CA VAL A 92 -8.42 -15.96 -1.01
C VAL A 92 -9.58 -16.85 -1.44
N GLU A 93 -10.58 -17.04 -0.59
CA GLU A 93 -11.79 -17.82 -0.91
C GLU A 93 -12.55 -17.22 -2.09
N ALA A 94 -12.75 -15.89 -2.11
CA ALA A 94 -13.39 -15.21 -3.23
C ALA A 94 -12.61 -15.36 -4.56
N LEU A 95 -11.27 -15.40 -4.50
CA LEU A 95 -10.43 -15.64 -5.68
C LEU A 95 -10.49 -17.10 -6.15
N GLU A 96 -10.56 -18.06 -5.23
CA GLU A 96 -10.75 -19.47 -5.55
C GLU A 96 -12.14 -19.73 -6.16
N ASP A 97 -13.18 -19.11 -5.61
CA ASP A 97 -14.53 -19.14 -6.17
C ASP A 97 -14.53 -18.54 -7.57
N LEU A 98 -13.95 -17.34 -7.76
CA LEU A 98 -13.84 -16.72 -9.09
C LEU A 98 -13.12 -17.62 -10.09
N LYS A 99 -12.04 -18.28 -9.66
CA LYS A 99 -11.28 -19.19 -10.51
C LYS A 99 -12.09 -20.44 -10.86
N SER A 100 -12.80 -21.02 -9.90
CA SER A 100 -13.67 -22.18 -10.16
C SER A 100 -14.82 -21.81 -11.11
N PHE A 101 -15.42 -20.62 -10.97
CA PHE A 101 -16.40 -20.09 -11.92
C PHE A 101 -15.80 -19.86 -13.32
N ALA A 102 -14.54 -19.42 -13.41
CA ALA A 102 -13.84 -19.25 -14.69
C ALA A 102 -13.55 -20.60 -15.37
N ASP A 103 -13.13 -21.60 -14.61
CA ASP A 103 -12.85 -22.96 -15.11
C ASP A 103 -14.16 -23.70 -15.51
N GLU A 104 -15.27 -23.51 -14.78
CA GLU A 104 -16.58 -24.04 -15.15
C GLU A 104 -17.13 -23.40 -16.43
N ARG A 105 -16.95 -22.08 -16.61
CA ARG A 105 -17.29 -21.38 -17.87
C ARG A 105 -16.40 -21.77 -19.04
N SER A 106 -15.20 -22.29 -18.80
CA SER A 106 -14.34 -22.76 -19.89
C SER A 106 -14.77 -24.10 -20.50
N THR A 107 -15.67 -24.84 -19.84
CA THR A 107 -16.11 -26.18 -20.31
C THR A 107 -17.54 -26.20 -20.87
N SER A 108 -18.30 -25.12 -20.74
CA SER A 108 -19.62 -24.96 -21.37
C SER A 108 -19.75 -23.57 -22.01
N GLN A 109 -19.96 -23.58 -23.33
CA GLN A 109 -20.08 -22.43 -24.24
C GLN A 109 -18.75 -21.80 -24.69
N SER A 110 -18.23 -22.37 -25.78
CA SER A 110 -17.87 -21.59 -26.98
C SER A 110 -19.06 -20.71 -27.41
N ASN A 111 -19.31 -19.65 -26.66
CA ASN A 111 -19.89 -18.42 -27.17
C ASN A 111 -18.89 -17.34 -26.79
N SER A 112 -17.78 -17.32 -27.52
CA SER A 112 -17.09 -16.08 -27.84
C SER A 112 -18.10 -15.19 -28.54
N GLY A 113 -18.99 -14.57 -27.76
CA GLY A 113 -19.59 -13.31 -28.10
C GLY A 113 -18.43 -12.34 -28.17
N GLU A 114 -17.76 -12.34 -29.32
CA GLU A 114 -16.98 -11.22 -29.78
C GLU A 114 -17.92 -10.03 -29.62
N LEU A 115 -17.74 -9.28 -28.53
CA LEU A 115 -18.31 -7.96 -28.39
C LEU A 115 -17.62 -7.19 -29.53
N LYS A 116 -18.22 -7.26 -30.72
CA LYS A 116 -18.06 -6.26 -31.76
C LYS A 116 -18.58 -4.97 -31.12
N VAL A 117 -17.74 -4.38 -30.27
CA VAL A 117 -17.78 -2.95 -30.06
C VAL A 117 -17.37 -2.42 -31.42
N GLU A 118 -18.34 -2.15 -32.28
CA GLU A 118 -18.11 -1.28 -33.43
C GLU A 118 -17.60 0.03 -32.83
N VAL A 119 -16.28 0.16 -32.78
CA VAL A 119 -15.63 1.38 -32.32
C VAL A 119 -16.03 2.44 -33.32
N GLN A 120 -16.97 3.29 -32.94
CA GLN A 120 -17.29 4.46 -33.72
C GLN A 120 -16.06 5.36 -33.64
N LEU A 121 -15.47 5.63 -34.80
CA LEU A 121 -14.39 6.59 -34.93
C LEU A 121 -15.02 7.97 -34.94
N ILE A 122 -14.46 8.89 -34.16
CA ILE A 122 -14.83 10.30 -34.22
C ILE A 122 -14.40 10.83 -35.59
N ASP A 123 -15.31 11.54 -36.26
CA ASP A 123 -14.98 12.39 -37.40
C ASP A 123 -14.58 13.77 -36.87
N GLU A 124 -13.40 14.25 -37.24
CA GLU A 124 -12.89 15.54 -36.75
C GLU A 124 -13.60 16.74 -37.39
N ASP A 125 -14.34 16.51 -38.49
CA ASP A 125 -15.07 17.53 -39.23
C ASP A 125 -16.56 17.65 -38.80
N GLU A 126 -17.03 16.78 -37.90
CA GLU A 126 -18.41 16.76 -37.41
C GLU A 126 -18.54 17.38 -36.01
N ASP A 127 -19.70 17.98 -35.75
CA ASP A 127 -20.04 18.53 -34.44
C ASP A 127 -20.68 17.45 -33.55
N TYR A 128 -20.36 17.50 -32.25
CA TYR A 128 -20.87 16.54 -31.26
C TYR A 128 -21.60 17.25 -30.14
N GLU A 129 -22.77 16.72 -29.78
CA GLU A 129 -23.59 17.21 -28.67
C GLU A 129 -23.93 16.11 -27.68
N VAL A 130 -24.32 16.49 -26.46
CA VAL A 130 -24.78 15.53 -25.45
C VAL A 130 -26.09 14.90 -25.87
N ALA A 131 -26.14 13.56 -25.84
CA ALA A 131 -27.28 12.79 -26.27
C ALA A 131 -28.56 13.08 -25.44
N PRO A 132 -29.76 12.90 -26.01
CA PRO A 132 -31.01 13.14 -25.30
C PRO A 132 -31.13 12.38 -23.98
N GLY A 133 -31.53 13.08 -22.92
CA GLY A 133 -31.68 12.54 -21.57
C GLY A 133 -30.36 12.16 -20.88
N LYS A 134 -29.21 12.59 -21.42
CA LYS A 134 -27.89 12.38 -20.81
C LYS A 134 -27.33 13.67 -20.20
N SER A 135 -26.47 13.49 -19.21
CA SER A 135 -25.59 14.53 -18.71
C SER A 135 -24.31 13.90 -18.17
N PHE A 136 -23.23 14.65 -18.17
CA PHE A 136 -21.99 14.23 -17.55
C PHE A 136 -21.18 15.43 -17.06
N ARG A 137 -20.29 15.19 -16.09
CA ARG A 137 -19.39 16.23 -15.55
C ARG A 137 -18.01 16.12 -16.14
N ASP A 138 -17.33 17.25 -16.26
CA ASP A 138 -15.95 17.24 -16.69
C ASP A 138 -15.07 16.60 -15.60
N PRO A 139 -14.34 15.50 -15.88
CA PRO A 139 -13.43 14.90 -14.90
C PRO A 139 -12.27 15.81 -14.50
N LEU A 140 -11.95 16.83 -15.32
CA LEU A 140 -10.91 17.82 -15.00
C LEU A 140 -11.47 19.04 -14.27
N ASP A 141 -12.78 19.28 -14.37
CA ASP A 141 -13.46 20.39 -13.72
C ASP A 141 -14.86 19.94 -13.25
N PHE A 142 -14.92 19.50 -11.99
CA PHE A 142 -16.16 19.01 -11.36
C PHE A 142 -17.27 20.07 -11.22
N THR A 143 -16.97 21.34 -11.55
CA THR A 143 -17.96 22.42 -11.58
C THR A 143 -18.66 22.55 -12.94
N LYS A 144 -18.05 21.99 -14.01
CA LYS A 144 -18.61 22.00 -15.35
C LYS A 144 -19.42 20.74 -15.61
N GLU A 145 -20.71 20.92 -15.84
CA GLU A 145 -21.65 19.87 -16.22
C GLU A 145 -22.15 20.14 -17.62
N TYR A 146 -22.12 19.12 -18.47
CA TYR A 146 -22.70 19.13 -19.81
C TYR A 146 -24.03 18.38 -19.76
N THR A 147 -25.05 18.99 -20.32
CA THR A 147 -26.44 18.54 -20.36
C THR A 147 -26.89 18.35 -21.79
N GLU A 148 -28.00 17.65 -22.00
CA GLU A 148 -28.60 17.37 -23.32
C GLU A 148 -28.55 18.57 -24.27
N GLY A 149 -28.00 18.36 -25.47
CA GLY A 149 -27.85 19.38 -26.52
C GLY A 149 -26.68 20.35 -26.33
N ASP A 150 -25.87 20.20 -25.27
CA ASP A 150 -24.65 21.01 -25.12
C ASP A 150 -23.58 20.55 -26.12
N ASP A 151 -22.98 21.51 -26.83
CA ASP A 151 -21.82 21.29 -27.70
C ASP A 151 -20.60 20.85 -26.89
N VAL A 152 -20.00 19.75 -27.32
CA VAL A 152 -18.82 19.13 -26.71
C VAL A 152 -17.68 18.95 -27.71
N THR A 153 -17.78 19.48 -28.92
CA THR A 153 -16.79 19.34 -30.01
C THR A 153 -15.41 19.87 -29.62
N HIS A 154 -15.34 20.82 -28.67
CA HIS A 154 -14.07 21.30 -28.10
C HIS A 154 -13.35 20.27 -27.21
N LEU A 155 -13.98 19.17 -26.85
CA LEU A 155 -13.34 18.08 -26.12
C LEU A 155 -12.37 17.34 -27.06
N GLY A 156 -11.18 17.00 -26.56
CA GLY A 156 -10.20 16.29 -27.38
C GLY A 156 -10.73 14.94 -27.90
N VAL A 157 -10.30 14.54 -29.09
CA VAL A 157 -10.76 13.36 -29.85
C VAL A 157 -10.86 12.08 -29.00
N ILE A 158 -9.87 11.82 -28.14
CA ILE A 158 -9.85 10.64 -27.26
C ILE A 158 -11.06 10.64 -26.30
N LYS A 159 -11.42 11.82 -25.77
CA LYS A 159 -12.54 11.98 -24.83
C LYS A 159 -13.86 11.86 -25.58
N LEU A 160 -13.99 12.53 -26.73
CA LEU A 160 -15.17 12.39 -27.59
C LEU A 160 -15.41 10.92 -27.97
N GLN A 161 -14.36 10.20 -28.36
CA GLN A 161 -14.48 8.79 -28.72
C GLN A 161 -14.95 7.92 -27.55
N SER A 162 -14.46 8.17 -26.33
CA SER A 162 -14.95 7.48 -25.13
C SER A 162 -16.41 7.81 -24.83
N LEU A 163 -16.82 9.07 -25.02
CA LEU A 163 -18.19 9.52 -24.78
C LEU A 163 -19.16 8.97 -25.84
N LEU A 164 -18.74 8.88 -27.10
CA LEU A 164 -19.54 8.33 -28.20
C LEU A 164 -19.74 6.83 -28.02
N ASN A 165 -18.66 6.10 -27.73
CA ASN A 165 -18.72 4.66 -27.45
C ASN A 165 -19.53 4.32 -26.18
N SER A 166 -19.68 5.27 -25.24
CA SER A 166 -20.56 5.10 -24.07
C SER A 166 -22.00 5.56 -24.29
N GLY A 167 -22.32 6.12 -25.48
CA GLY A 167 -23.65 6.64 -25.81
C GLY A 167 -24.05 7.87 -24.98
N LEU A 168 -23.08 8.67 -24.55
CA LEU A 168 -23.30 9.92 -23.82
C LEU A 168 -23.42 11.13 -24.74
N ILE A 169 -22.88 11.04 -25.95
CA ILE A 169 -22.90 12.09 -26.97
C ILE A 169 -23.35 11.49 -28.30
N VAL A 170 -23.80 12.35 -29.22
CA VAL A 170 -24.21 12.01 -30.58
C VAL A 170 -23.63 13.03 -31.57
N GLU A 171 -23.52 12.64 -32.83
CA GLU A 171 -23.25 13.53 -33.96
C GLU A 171 -24.47 14.44 -34.17
N SER A 172 -24.24 15.76 -34.30
CA SER A 172 -25.28 16.79 -34.46
C SER A 172 -25.56 17.17 -35.91
#